data_AF-A0A2V8TC98-F1
#
_entry.id   AF-A0A2V8TC98-F1
#
_cell.length_a   1.000
_cell.length_b   1.000
_cell.length_c   1.000
_cell.angle_alpha   90.00
_cell.angle_beta   90.00
_cell.angle_gamma   90.00
#
_symmetry.space_group_name_H-M   'P 1'
#
loop_
_entity.id
_entity.type
_entity.pdbx_description
1 polymer ?
#
loop_
_entity_poly.entity_id
_entity_poly.type
_entity_poly.pdbx_seq_one_letter_code
_entity_poly.pdbx_strand_id
1 'polypeptide(L)'
;MIARKTLSIVFLAIAMVAPGFNPSDVRVLGAQEKPSHNKVEKQKQKTHVADSSEGHPVLWNEQADIESLDLFNGPGGSEGAPDLTGKFTYVAADNKGTQKKIYVKDDKDREWTVKFGPEARPETVATRIVWAAGYHTDEDYFVERVHIEGMPGGGDAMKVRFKRRHTGYKDVGLWTWDKNPFVGTRELDGLKVLMVLLNNWDLKVINNIVVRPSKKTGEDTDERIYYVEDLGATFGKTGSLAHDLHVPGDPPAGSKDKPSEYAGQTFIDGVKDGTVRFHYKGKDSPAVKGIPVENAKWMGNMLGRLSEKQLSEAFRAGGYSESEISTLVHATQGRIKELQDLK
;
A
#
# COMPACT_ATOMS: atom_id res chain seq x y z
N MET A 1 -7.93 -28.43 -36.26
CA MET A 1 -8.02 -29.43 -35.18
C MET A 1 -6.74 -29.31 -34.37
N ILE A 2 -6.75 -28.46 -33.34
CA ILE A 2 -5.55 -28.02 -32.61
C ILE A 2 -5.59 -28.65 -31.22
N ALA A 3 -4.60 -29.49 -30.92
CA ALA A 3 -4.46 -30.20 -29.66
C ALA A 3 -4.01 -29.24 -28.55
N ARG A 4 -4.75 -29.20 -27.45
CA ARG A 4 -4.39 -28.53 -26.19
C ARG A 4 -3.26 -29.31 -25.51
N LYS A 5 -2.13 -28.64 -25.23
CA LYS A 5 -1.13 -29.11 -24.27
C LYS A 5 -1.44 -28.50 -22.90
N THR A 6 -1.82 -29.34 -21.95
CA THR A 6 -1.90 -29.04 -20.52
C THR A 6 -0.48 -29.09 -19.94
N LEU A 7 -0.02 -28.00 -19.32
CA LEU A 7 1.25 -27.95 -18.60
C LEU A 7 0.94 -28.07 -17.10
N SER A 8 1.25 -29.23 -16.52
CA SER A 8 1.20 -29.45 -15.07
C SER A 8 2.50 -28.95 -14.44
N ILE A 9 2.43 -27.95 -13.57
CA ILE A 9 3.55 -27.48 -12.77
C ILE A 9 3.62 -28.35 -11.50
N VAL A 10 4.69 -29.12 -11.37
CA VAL A 10 5.05 -29.87 -10.16
C VAL A 10 5.90 -28.96 -9.28
N PHE A 11 5.42 -28.64 -8.08
CA PHE A 11 6.22 -27.98 -7.05
C PHE A 11 7.09 -29.03 -6.35
N LEU A 12 8.40 -28.96 -6.57
CA LEU A 12 9.39 -29.75 -5.83
C LEU A 12 9.81 -28.96 -4.58
N ALA A 13 9.36 -29.39 -3.41
CA ALA A 13 9.83 -28.86 -2.13
C ALA A 13 11.15 -29.58 -1.75
N ILE A 14 12.26 -28.85 -1.79
CA ILE A 14 13.55 -29.34 -1.26
C ILE A 14 13.60 -29.01 0.22
N ALA A 15 13.50 -30.02 1.08
CA ALA A 15 13.79 -29.90 2.51
C ALA A 15 15.30 -30.04 2.72
N MET A 16 15.94 -28.99 3.25
CA MET A 16 17.30 -29.12 3.81
C MET A 16 17.22 -29.89 5.13
N VAL A 17 17.87 -31.04 5.20
CA VAL A 17 18.06 -31.82 6.43
C VAL A 17 19.28 -31.25 7.16
N ALA A 18 19.08 -30.70 8.35
CA ALA A 18 20.16 -30.50 9.32
C ALA A 18 20.46 -31.82 10.04
N PRO A 19 21.71 -32.27 10.17
CA PRO A 19 22.03 -33.52 10.85
C PRO A 19 22.04 -33.33 12.38
N GLY A 20 21.20 -34.08 13.09
CA GLY A 20 21.21 -34.10 14.56
C GLY A 20 19.94 -34.55 15.26
N PHE A 21 19.14 -35.46 14.70
CA PHE A 21 17.95 -36.00 15.39
C PHE A 21 18.04 -37.52 15.55
N ASN A 22 18.01 -37.95 16.81
CA ASN A 22 18.04 -39.35 17.26
C ASN A 22 16.59 -39.89 17.31
N PRO A 23 16.26 -41.10 16.78
CA PRO A 23 14.87 -41.50 16.55
C PRO A 23 14.12 -42.09 17.76
N SER A 24 14.54 -41.83 19.00
CA SER A 24 14.00 -42.51 20.19
C SER A 24 12.98 -41.71 21.03
N ASP A 25 12.63 -40.47 20.68
CA ASP A 25 11.68 -39.65 21.48
C ASP A 25 10.29 -39.48 20.83
N VAL A 26 9.71 -40.57 20.33
CA VAL A 26 8.30 -40.58 19.92
C VAL A 26 7.42 -40.88 21.13
N ARG A 27 7.00 -39.82 21.84
CA ARG A 27 5.79 -39.85 22.68
C ARG A 27 4.65 -39.17 21.94
N VAL A 28 3.60 -39.95 21.72
CA VAL A 28 2.34 -39.58 21.08
C VAL A 28 1.61 -38.52 21.91
N LEU A 29 1.48 -37.32 21.35
CA LEU A 29 0.40 -36.35 21.54
C LEU A 29 0.26 -35.68 20.16
N GLY A 30 -0.77 -35.91 19.35
CA GLY A 30 -2.17 -35.61 19.64
C GLY A 30 -2.60 -34.45 18.72
N ALA A 31 -3.28 -34.79 17.61
CA ALA A 31 -4.01 -33.92 16.68
C ALA A 31 -3.21 -32.82 15.92
N GLN A 32 -2.83 -33.12 14.67
CA GLN A 32 -2.77 -32.08 13.63
C GLN A 32 -4.17 -31.50 13.45
N GLU A 33 -4.40 -30.26 13.92
CA GLU A 33 -5.58 -29.50 13.53
C GLU A 33 -5.58 -29.36 12.00
N LYS A 34 -6.55 -30.01 11.33
CA LYS A 34 -6.92 -29.63 9.97
C LYS A 34 -7.21 -28.13 9.98
N PRO A 35 -6.64 -27.33 9.07
CA PRO A 35 -6.94 -25.90 9.03
C PRO A 35 -8.46 -25.76 8.89
N SER A 36 -9.08 -25.02 9.82
CA SER A 36 -10.52 -24.84 9.82
C SER A 36 -10.99 -24.33 8.46
N HIS A 37 -12.18 -24.75 8.01
CA HIS A 37 -12.76 -24.32 6.73
C HIS A 37 -12.69 -22.79 6.56
N ASN A 38 -12.89 -22.06 7.65
CA ASN A 38 -12.75 -20.60 7.75
C ASN A 38 -11.33 -20.07 7.46
N LYS A 39 -10.26 -20.76 7.86
CA LYS A 39 -8.87 -20.37 7.54
C LYS A 39 -8.55 -20.59 6.05
N VAL A 40 -9.03 -21.69 5.48
CA VAL A 40 -8.81 -22.02 4.05
C VAL A 40 -9.62 -21.09 3.14
N GLU A 41 -10.87 -20.76 3.49
CA GLU A 41 -11.68 -19.77 2.77
C GLU A 41 -11.10 -18.36 2.85
N LYS A 42 -10.61 -17.93 4.02
CA LYS A 42 -9.94 -16.62 4.18
C LYS A 42 -8.63 -16.51 3.39
N GLN A 43 -7.91 -17.62 3.18
CA GLN A 43 -6.71 -17.65 2.34
C GLN A 43 -7.05 -17.66 0.84
N LYS A 44 -8.11 -18.35 0.42
CA LYS A 44 -8.62 -18.30 -0.96
C LYS A 44 -9.16 -16.91 -1.33
N GLN A 45 -9.85 -16.22 -0.42
CA GLN A 45 -10.34 -14.86 -0.66
C GLN A 45 -9.20 -13.87 -0.97
N LYS A 46 -8.07 -13.94 -0.24
CA LYS A 46 -6.92 -13.03 -0.44
C LYS A 46 -6.14 -13.20 -1.75
N THR A 47 -6.41 -14.26 -2.52
CA THR A 47 -5.72 -14.53 -3.80
C THR A 47 -6.67 -14.62 -4.98
N HIS A 48 -7.97 -14.46 -4.73
CA HIS A 48 -9.00 -14.44 -5.75
C HIS A 48 -9.16 -13.01 -6.29
N VAL A 49 -9.17 -12.86 -7.61
CA VAL A 49 -9.55 -11.60 -8.26
C VAL A 49 -11.07 -11.46 -8.19
N ALA A 50 -11.57 -10.41 -7.53
CA ALA A 50 -12.99 -10.15 -7.38
C ALA A 50 -13.69 -10.05 -8.74
N ASP A 51 -14.94 -10.51 -8.80
CA ASP A 51 -15.76 -10.39 -10.01
C ASP A 51 -16.18 -8.93 -10.19
N SER A 52 -15.74 -8.31 -11.30
CA SER A 52 -16.04 -6.92 -11.63
C SER A 52 -17.51 -6.64 -11.89
N SER A 53 -18.35 -7.67 -12.05
CA SER A 53 -19.80 -7.55 -12.22
C SER A 53 -20.57 -7.56 -10.90
N GLU A 54 -19.92 -7.85 -9.77
CA GLU A 54 -20.56 -7.85 -8.46
C GLU A 54 -20.55 -6.48 -7.79
N GLY A 55 -21.71 -6.09 -7.25
CA GLY A 55 -21.88 -4.88 -6.46
C GLY A 55 -21.73 -3.57 -7.25
N HIS A 56 -21.75 -2.46 -6.52
CA HIS A 56 -21.57 -1.13 -7.07
C HIS A 56 -20.09 -0.72 -6.97
N PRO A 57 -19.34 -0.67 -8.09
CA PRO A 57 -17.91 -0.40 -8.05
C PRO A 57 -17.60 1.09 -7.81
N VAL A 58 -16.76 1.36 -6.82
CA VAL A 58 -16.25 2.70 -6.48
C VAL A 58 -14.71 2.68 -6.47
N LEU A 59 -14.10 3.60 -7.21
CA LEU A 59 -12.64 3.79 -7.24
C LEU A 59 -12.23 5.13 -6.64
N TRP A 60 -13.02 6.16 -6.94
CA TRP A 60 -12.67 7.54 -6.68
C TRP A 60 -13.93 8.32 -6.30
N ASN A 61 -13.80 9.19 -5.31
CA ASN A 61 -14.83 10.14 -4.91
C ASN A 61 -14.25 11.55 -4.89
N GLU A 62 -15.03 12.53 -5.33
CA GLU A 62 -14.60 13.92 -5.29
C GLU A 62 -14.42 14.41 -3.86
N GLN A 63 -13.23 14.92 -3.54
CA GLN A 63 -12.97 15.58 -2.26
C GLN A 63 -13.56 17.00 -2.31
N ALA A 64 -14.62 17.22 -1.54
CA ALA A 64 -15.39 18.46 -1.57
C ALA A 64 -14.54 19.71 -1.26
N ASP A 65 -13.51 19.59 -0.41
CA ASP A 65 -12.63 20.71 -0.03
C ASP A 65 -11.19 20.23 0.24
N ILE A 66 -10.47 19.92 -0.84
CA ILE A 66 -9.07 19.48 -0.75
C ILE A 66 -8.16 20.52 -0.08
N GLU A 67 -8.44 21.82 -0.26
CA GLU A 67 -7.65 22.92 0.30
C GLU A 67 -7.73 22.97 1.85
N SER A 68 -8.81 22.43 2.42
CA SER A 68 -9.02 22.37 3.87
C SER A 68 -8.52 21.08 4.55
N LEU A 69 -8.11 20.06 3.78
CA LEU A 69 -7.78 18.76 4.35
C LEU A 69 -6.59 18.81 5.32
N ASP A 70 -6.76 18.13 6.45
CA ASP A 70 -5.71 17.89 7.43
C ASP A 70 -4.86 16.68 7.00
N LEU A 71 -3.81 16.94 6.23
CA LEU A 71 -2.86 15.90 5.85
C LEU A 71 -1.93 15.47 7.00
N PHE A 72 -1.89 16.17 8.15
CA PHE A 72 -1.12 15.67 9.29
C PHE A 72 -1.80 14.43 9.87
N ASN A 73 -3.09 14.52 10.15
CA ASN A 73 -3.84 13.40 10.73
C ASN A 73 -4.38 12.42 9.67
N GLY A 74 -4.51 12.83 8.41
CA GLY A 74 -4.92 11.96 7.31
C GLY A 74 -6.37 11.48 7.42
N PRO A 75 -6.75 10.40 6.71
CA PRO A 75 -8.15 9.97 6.57
C PRO A 75 -8.84 9.60 7.89
N GLY A 76 -8.10 9.13 8.89
CA GLY A 76 -8.66 8.79 10.20
C GLY A 76 -8.83 9.99 11.14
N GLY A 77 -8.32 11.17 10.77
CA GLY A 77 -8.35 12.36 11.61
C GLY A 77 -7.60 12.18 12.94
N SER A 78 -7.67 13.21 13.79
CA SER A 78 -7.04 13.21 15.11
C SER A 78 -7.71 12.22 16.08
N GLU A 79 -9.01 12.01 15.94
CA GLU A 79 -9.77 11.04 16.75
C GLU A 79 -9.42 9.58 16.42
N GLY A 80 -9.08 9.31 15.15
CA GLY A 80 -8.63 8.00 14.69
C GLY A 80 -7.24 7.64 15.21
N ALA A 81 -6.39 8.62 15.53
CA ALA A 81 -4.98 8.43 15.86
C ALA A 81 -4.74 7.57 17.13
N PRO A 82 -3.58 6.88 17.22
CA PRO A 82 -3.18 6.20 18.44
C PRO A 82 -2.92 7.20 19.56
N ASP A 83 -3.47 6.93 20.74
CA ASP A 83 -3.26 7.76 21.93
C ASP A 83 -1.95 7.33 22.62
N LEU A 84 -0.86 8.06 22.36
CA LEU A 84 0.47 7.69 22.86
C LEU A 84 0.64 7.91 24.37
N THR A 85 -0.34 8.50 25.04
CA THR A 85 -0.38 8.59 26.51
C THR A 85 -1.00 7.35 27.16
N GLY A 86 -1.77 6.58 26.36
CA GLY A 86 -2.44 5.35 26.77
C GLY A 86 -1.53 4.12 26.74
N LYS A 87 -2.13 2.99 27.08
CA LYS A 87 -1.45 1.68 27.05
C LYS A 87 -1.63 1.00 25.71
N PHE A 88 -0.59 0.29 25.28
CA PHE A 88 -0.64 -0.61 24.14
C PHE A 88 -0.27 -2.01 24.60
N THR A 89 -1.11 -3.01 24.32
CA THR A 89 -0.89 -4.41 24.70
C THR A 89 -0.67 -5.26 23.46
N TYR A 90 0.41 -6.04 23.47
CA TYR A 90 0.69 -7.01 22.44
C TYR A 90 -0.39 -8.11 22.41
N VAL A 91 -0.90 -8.41 21.23
CA VAL A 91 -1.88 -9.48 21.01
C VAL A 91 -1.22 -10.71 20.39
N ALA A 92 -0.57 -10.53 19.24
CA ALA A 92 0.08 -11.63 18.51
C ALA A 92 1.05 -11.11 17.44
N ALA A 93 1.94 -11.97 16.98
CA ALA A 93 2.77 -11.73 15.81
C ALA A 93 1.95 -11.98 14.53
N ASP A 94 2.17 -11.15 13.51
CA ASP A 94 1.70 -11.40 12.16
C ASP A 94 2.86 -11.94 11.32
N ASN A 95 2.88 -13.25 11.13
CA ASN A 95 3.95 -13.97 10.43
C ASN A 95 3.79 -13.94 8.89
N LYS A 96 2.96 -13.05 8.34
CA LYS A 96 2.74 -12.92 6.89
C LYS A 96 3.61 -11.83 6.27
N GLY A 97 4.11 -12.09 5.06
CA GLY A 97 4.97 -11.16 4.32
C GLY A 97 6.41 -11.15 4.86
N THR A 98 7.19 -10.15 4.47
CA THR A 98 8.63 -10.10 4.72
C THR A 98 9.02 -9.24 5.92
N GLN A 99 8.20 -8.25 6.26
CA GLN A 99 8.47 -7.32 7.37
C GLN A 99 7.81 -7.77 8.67
N LYS A 100 8.51 -7.55 9.79
CA LYS A 100 7.98 -7.80 11.13
C LYS A 100 6.71 -6.97 11.33
N LYS A 101 5.63 -7.66 11.71
CA LYS A 101 4.33 -7.07 12.01
C LYS A 101 3.75 -7.72 13.25
N ILE A 102 3.04 -6.94 14.05
CA ILE A 102 2.35 -7.42 15.25
C ILE A 102 0.94 -6.82 15.31
N TYR A 103 0.06 -7.51 16.04
CA TYR A 103 -1.24 -6.98 16.43
C TYR A 103 -1.16 -6.43 17.85
N VAL A 104 -1.74 -5.25 18.03
CA VAL A 104 -1.73 -4.49 19.28
C VAL A 104 -3.13 -4.00 19.56
N LYS A 105 -3.52 -3.95 20.83
CA LYS A 105 -4.72 -3.25 21.31
C LYS A 105 -4.32 -2.04 22.13
N ASP A 106 -5.08 -0.96 22.02
CA ASP A 106 -4.98 0.14 22.97
C ASP A 106 -6.01 0.04 24.12
N ASP A 107 -5.95 0.99 25.04
CA ASP A 107 -6.83 1.10 26.21
C ASP A 107 -8.31 1.33 25.88
N LYS A 108 -8.64 1.69 24.64
CA LYS A 108 -10.00 1.84 24.11
C LYS A 108 -10.44 0.61 23.31
N ASP A 109 -9.74 -0.52 23.47
CA ASP A 109 -9.96 -1.77 22.74
C ASP A 109 -9.81 -1.63 21.20
N ARG A 110 -9.20 -0.54 20.73
CA ARG A 110 -8.96 -0.34 19.29
C ARG A 110 -7.80 -1.23 18.88
N GLU A 111 -7.98 -1.97 17.79
CA GLU A 111 -6.96 -2.89 17.29
C GLU A 111 -6.11 -2.25 16.20
N TRP A 112 -4.82 -2.55 16.25
CA TRP A 112 -3.80 -1.98 15.39
C TRP A 112 -2.95 -3.07 14.77
N THR A 113 -2.56 -2.89 13.51
CA THR A 113 -1.43 -3.61 12.92
C THR A 113 -0.22 -2.71 13.00
N VAL A 114 0.77 -3.09 13.81
CA VAL A 114 2.04 -2.36 13.93
C VAL A 114 3.07 -2.99 13.01
N LYS A 115 3.53 -2.24 12.00
CA LYS A 115 4.53 -2.66 11.01
C LYS A 115 5.86 -1.96 11.30
N PHE A 116 6.92 -2.76 11.39
CA PHE A 116 8.28 -2.27 11.61
C PHE A 116 9.02 -2.11 10.28
N GLY A 117 10.03 -1.23 10.28
CA GLY A 117 11.00 -1.15 9.21
C GLY A 117 10.79 0.03 8.26
N PRO A 118 11.49 0.03 7.12
CA PRO A 118 11.69 1.22 6.29
C PRO A 118 10.42 1.70 5.56
N GLU A 119 9.33 0.93 5.60
CA GLU A 119 8.06 1.31 4.97
C GLU A 119 7.19 2.19 5.88
N ALA A 120 7.53 2.33 7.17
CA ALA A 120 6.65 2.98 8.13
C ALA A 120 6.40 4.47 7.80
N ARG A 121 7.47 5.21 7.48
CA ARG A 121 7.40 6.62 7.09
C ARG A 121 6.73 6.80 5.71
N PRO A 122 7.21 6.16 4.62
CA PRO A 122 6.66 6.39 3.29
C PRO A 122 5.20 5.96 3.15
N GLU A 123 4.77 4.86 3.78
CA GLU A 123 3.35 4.45 3.74
C GLU A 123 2.45 5.54 4.34
N THR A 124 2.82 6.02 5.54
CA THR A 124 2.06 7.06 6.27
C THR A 124 1.83 8.29 5.40
N VAL A 125 2.86 8.73 4.66
CA VAL A 125 2.73 9.90 3.78
C VAL A 125 1.95 9.56 2.51
N ALA A 126 2.22 8.43 1.88
CA ALA A 126 1.60 8.05 0.61
C ALA A 126 0.08 7.91 0.76
N THR A 127 -0.41 7.31 1.84
CA THR A 127 -1.85 7.18 2.09
C THR A 127 -2.55 8.54 2.22
N ARG A 128 -1.88 9.56 2.77
CA ARG A 128 -2.42 10.93 2.88
C ARG A 128 -2.54 11.61 1.52
N ILE A 129 -1.53 11.49 0.67
CA ILE A 129 -1.53 12.11 -0.66
C ILE A 129 -2.56 11.42 -1.57
N VAL A 130 -2.64 10.09 -1.52
CA VAL A 130 -3.63 9.31 -2.29
C VAL A 130 -5.05 9.61 -1.81
N TRP A 131 -5.26 9.74 -0.50
CA TRP A 131 -6.54 10.17 0.08
C TRP A 131 -6.95 11.57 -0.34
N ALA A 132 -6.02 12.52 -0.30
CA ALA A 132 -6.26 13.90 -0.73
C ALA A 132 -6.71 13.98 -2.19
N ALA A 133 -6.26 13.06 -3.03
CA ALA A 133 -6.69 12.95 -4.42
C ALA A 133 -8.03 12.21 -4.60
N GLY A 134 -8.73 11.82 -3.54
CA GLY A 134 -10.08 11.23 -3.60
C GLY A 134 -10.14 9.70 -3.67
N TYR A 135 -9.02 9.01 -3.50
CA TYR A 135 -8.99 7.54 -3.45
C TYR A 135 -9.08 7.05 -2.02
N HIS A 136 -9.70 5.89 -1.82
CA HIS A 136 -9.74 5.24 -0.52
C HIS A 136 -8.33 4.79 -0.10
N THR A 137 -7.99 4.98 1.17
CA THR A 137 -6.74 4.50 1.77
C THR A 137 -6.97 4.06 3.21
N ASP A 138 -6.00 3.32 3.75
CA ASP A 138 -6.02 2.93 5.15
C ASP A 138 -5.68 4.09 6.09
N GLU A 139 -6.18 3.99 7.32
CA GLU A 139 -5.82 4.90 8.41
C GLU A 139 -4.47 4.49 9.00
N ASP A 140 -3.41 5.13 8.49
CA ASP A 140 -2.02 4.88 8.88
C ASP A 140 -1.40 6.05 9.65
N TYR A 141 -0.72 5.73 10.74
CA TYR A 141 -0.03 6.69 11.62
C TYR A 141 1.40 6.22 11.87
N PHE A 142 2.37 7.10 11.66
CA PHE A 142 3.75 6.87 12.08
C PHE A 142 3.92 7.23 13.55
N VAL A 143 4.62 6.37 14.28
CA VAL A 143 4.90 6.55 15.71
C VAL A 143 6.40 6.38 15.93
N GLU A 144 7.06 7.48 16.32
CA GLU A 144 8.51 7.53 16.54
C GLU A 144 8.94 6.61 17.69
N ARG A 145 8.17 6.57 18.77
CA ARG A 145 8.40 5.71 19.93
C ARG A 145 7.09 5.34 20.60
N VAL A 146 6.96 4.07 20.99
CA VAL A 146 5.85 3.57 21.80
C VAL A 146 6.31 2.40 22.67
N HIS A 147 5.74 2.27 23.85
CA HIS A 147 5.89 1.09 24.68
C HIS A 147 4.70 0.16 24.51
N ILE A 148 4.95 -1.12 24.23
CA ILE A 148 3.96 -2.16 23.99
C ILE A 148 4.14 -3.26 25.05
N GLU A 149 3.20 -3.30 26.00
CA GLU A 149 3.18 -4.26 27.10
C GLU A 149 3.08 -5.70 26.56
N GLY A 150 3.94 -6.59 27.07
CA GLY A 150 3.94 -8.00 26.70
C GLY A 150 4.54 -8.33 25.33
N MET A 151 5.13 -7.35 24.62
CA MET A 151 5.81 -7.63 23.35
C MET A 151 7.07 -8.50 23.58
N PRO A 152 7.21 -9.65 22.90
CA PRO A 152 8.40 -10.48 23.01
C PRO A 152 9.67 -9.75 22.58
N GLY A 153 10.73 -9.86 23.39
CA GLY A 153 12.03 -9.25 23.10
C GLY A 153 12.19 -7.79 23.55
N GLY A 154 11.25 -7.27 24.35
CA GLY A 154 11.26 -5.91 24.89
C GLY A 154 10.06 -5.11 24.40
N GLY A 155 9.49 -4.26 25.27
CA GLY A 155 8.26 -3.52 24.98
C GLY A 155 8.45 -2.29 24.08
N ASP A 156 9.67 -1.77 23.95
CA ASP A 156 9.90 -0.52 23.23
C ASP A 156 9.97 -0.76 21.71
N ALA A 157 9.10 -0.07 20.98
CA ALA A 157 9.10 0.00 19.53
C ALA A 157 9.45 1.41 19.08
N MET A 158 10.26 1.52 18.03
CA MET A 158 10.67 2.80 17.44
C MET A 158 10.36 2.82 15.94
N LYS A 159 9.98 4.00 15.45
CA LYS A 159 9.75 4.29 14.03
C LYS A 159 8.86 3.25 13.35
N VAL A 160 7.68 3.05 13.94
CA VAL A 160 6.71 2.04 13.51
C VAL A 160 5.48 2.68 12.88
N ARG A 161 4.80 1.94 12.02
CA ARG A 161 3.51 2.33 11.46
C ARG A 161 2.39 1.60 12.18
N PHE A 162 1.42 2.34 12.67
CA PHE A 162 0.14 1.87 13.18
C PHE A 162 -0.91 1.97 12.07
N LYS A 163 -1.38 0.83 11.56
CA LYS A 163 -2.56 0.73 10.70
C LYS A 163 -3.78 0.39 11.55
N ARG A 164 -4.83 1.20 11.50
CA ARG A 164 -6.08 0.90 12.21
C ARG A 164 -6.73 -0.38 11.66
N ARG A 165 -7.30 -1.21 12.54
CA ARG A 165 -8.05 -2.40 12.17
C ARG A 165 -9.54 -2.22 12.44
N HIS A 166 -10.34 -3.02 11.73
CA HIS A 166 -11.81 -3.06 11.86
C HIS A 166 -12.48 -1.71 11.63
N THR A 167 -12.00 -0.96 10.63
CA THR A 167 -12.55 0.33 10.16
C THR A 167 -13.91 0.20 9.47
N GLY A 168 -14.63 -0.90 9.71
CA GLY A 168 -15.95 -1.12 9.11
C GLY A 168 -15.93 -1.82 7.74
N TYR A 169 -14.76 -2.10 7.16
CA TYR A 169 -14.64 -2.73 5.83
C TYR A 169 -14.27 -4.22 5.88
N LYS A 170 -14.68 -4.95 4.84
CA LYS A 170 -14.34 -6.36 4.62
C LYS A 170 -13.68 -6.56 3.26
N ASP A 171 -12.48 -7.16 3.26
CA ASP A 171 -11.78 -7.68 2.08
C ASP A 171 -12.66 -8.71 1.34
N VAL A 172 -12.87 -8.51 0.04
CA VAL A 172 -13.65 -9.39 -0.84
C VAL A 172 -12.86 -9.91 -2.05
N GLY A 173 -11.59 -9.54 -2.18
CA GLY A 173 -10.72 -10.03 -3.24
C GLY A 173 -9.74 -8.99 -3.76
N LEU A 174 -9.03 -9.38 -4.82
CA LEU A 174 -8.05 -8.54 -5.51
C LEU A 174 -8.64 -7.92 -6.78
N TRP A 175 -7.99 -6.92 -7.37
CA TRP A 175 -8.31 -6.42 -8.70
C TRP A 175 -7.05 -6.18 -9.55
N THR A 176 -7.17 -6.19 -10.88
CA THR A 176 -6.01 -5.97 -11.78
C THR A 176 -6.10 -4.64 -12.52
N TRP A 177 -4.94 -4.05 -12.83
CA TRP A 177 -4.85 -2.77 -13.54
C TRP A 177 -5.49 -2.78 -14.93
N ASP A 178 -5.49 -3.94 -15.60
CA ASP A 178 -5.97 -4.14 -16.97
C ASP A 178 -7.40 -4.69 -17.06
N LYS A 179 -7.96 -5.23 -15.96
CA LYS A 179 -9.30 -5.84 -15.93
C LYS A 179 -10.03 -5.41 -14.67
N ASN A 180 -10.76 -4.31 -14.78
CA ASN A 180 -11.61 -3.76 -13.74
C ASN A 180 -12.72 -2.87 -14.37
N PRO A 181 -13.76 -2.49 -13.62
CA PRO A 181 -14.86 -1.67 -14.14
C PRO A 181 -14.46 -0.27 -14.65
N PHE A 182 -13.26 0.21 -14.33
CA PHE A 182 -12.81 1.58 -14.56
C PHE A 182 -11.82 1.71 -15.71
N VAL A 183 -11.57 0.65 -16.48
CA VAL A 183 -10.69 0.71 -17.65
C VAL A 183 -11.20 1.75 -18.65
N GLY A 184 -10.33 2.68 -19.04
CA GLY A 184 -10.65 3.80 -19.93
C GLY A 184 -11.24 5.03 -19.23
N THR A 185 -11.38 5.01 -17.90
CA THR A 185 -11.79 6.18 -17.12
C THR A 185 -10.60 7.05 -16.76
N ARG A 186 -10.87 8.35 -16.57
CA ARG A 186 -9.88 9.32 -16.10
C ARG A 186 -9.44 9.03 -14.66
N GLU A 187 -10.34 8.51 -13.84
CA GLU A 187 -10.13 8.19 -12.44
C GLU A 187 -9.15 7.01 -12.28
N LEU A 188 -9.23 5.96 -13.09
CA LEU A 188 -8.21 4.90 -13.07
C LEU A 188 -6.84 5.42 -13.54
N ASP A 189 -6.82 6.26 -14.57
CA ASP A 189 -5.59 6.84 -15.06
C ASP A 189 -4.96 7.81 -14.04
N GLY A 190 -5.77 8.58 -13.32
CA GLY A 190 -5.29 9.41 -12.22
C GLY A 190 -4.65 8.60 -11.09
N LEU A 191 -5.24 7.45 -10.72
CA LEU A 191 -4.63 6.54 -9.73
C LEU A 191 -3.26 6.05 -10.20
N LYS A 192 -3.14 5.65 -11.47
CA LYS A 192 -1.84 5.23 -12.05
C LYS A 192 -0.84 6.38 -12.05
N VAL A 193 -1.26 7.60 -12.37
CA VAL A 193 -0.42 8.81 -12.30
C VAL A 193 0.09 9.03 -10.87
N LEU A 194 -0.76 8.88 -9.86
CA LEU A 194 -0.35 8.96 -8.45
C LEU A 194 0.70 7.92 -8.09
N MET A 195 0.53 6.67 -8.54
CA MET A 195 1.50 5.61 -8.29
C MET A 195 2.89 5.98 -8.83
N VAL A 196 2.95 6.52 -10.05
CA VAL A 196 4.22 7.00 -10.61
C VAL A 196 4.72 8.25 -9.89
N LEU A 197 3.85 9.22 -9.59
CA LEU A 197 4.21 10.46 -8.92
C LEU A 197 4.92 10.19 -7.59
N LEU A 198 4.46 9.19 -6.84
CA LEU A 198 5.05 8.77 -5.55
C LEU A 198 6.28 7.85 -5.71
N ASN A 199 6.63 7.46 -6.94
CA ASN A 199 7.61 6.40 -7.24
C ASN A 199 7.25 5.05 -6.57
N ASN A 200 5.97 4.68 -6.52
CA ASN A 200 5.56 3.37 -6.02
C ASN A 200 6.02 2.28 -7.00
N TRP A 201 7.09 1.56 -6.70
CA TRP A 201 7.62 0.53 -7.61
C TRP A 201 6.98 -0.86 -7.45
N ASP A 202 6.04 -1.08 -6.53
CA ASP A 202 5.45 -2.39 -6.24
C ASP A 202 3.96 -2.48 -6.64
N LEU A 203 3.65 -2.27 -7.93
CA LEU A 203 2.27 -2.25 -8.44
C LEU A 203 1.63 -3.63 -8.65
N LYS A 204 2.01 -4.59 -7.81
CA LYS A 204 1.53 -5.97 -7.88
C LYS A 204 0.04 -6.07 -7.63
N VAL A 205 -0.61 -7.01 -8.32
CA VAL A 205 -2.03 -7.36 -8.10
C VAL A 205 -2.35 -7.68 -6.62
N ILE A 206 -1.40 -8.24 -5.87
CA ILE A 206 -1.62 -8.56 -4.44
C ILE A 206 -1.80 -7.31 -3.56
N ASN A 207 -1.35 -6.14 -4.03
CA ASN A 207 -1.50 -4.86 -3.35
C ASN A 207 -2.81 -4.16 -3.76
N ASN A 208 -3.54 -4.69 -4.74
CA ASN A 208 -4.79 -4.12 -5.24
C ASN A 208 -5.97 -4.86 -4.62
N ILE A 209 -6.64 -4.26 -3.64
CA ILE A 209 -7.71 -4.91 -2.85
C ILE A 209 -9.06 -4.30 -3.20
N VAL A 210 -10.10 -5.15 -3.20
CA VAL A 210 -11.50 -4.75 -3.19
C VAL A 210 -12.06 -4.97 -1.78
N VAL A 211 -12.62 -3.93 -1.19
CA VAL A 211 -13.33 -4.01 0.08
C VAL A 211 -14.79 -3.63 -0.07
N ARG A 212 -15.62 -4.05 0.88
CA ARG A 212 -17.01 -3.58 1.00
C ARG A 212 -17.29 -3.09 2.42
N PRO A 213 -18.21 -2.13 2.58
CA PRO A 213 -18.77 -1.81 3.89
C PRO A 213 -19.35 -3.04 4.58
N SER A 214 -19.14 -3.13 5.89
CA SER A 214 -19.72 -4.18 6.71
C SER A 214 -21.14 -3.83 7.11
N LYS A 215 -21.98 -4.84 7.33
CA LYS A 215 -23.36 -4.65 7.84
C LYS A 215 -23.47 -3.80 9.11
N LYS A 216 -22.36 -3.60 9.83
CA LYS A 216 -22.33 -2.81 11.07
C LYS A 216 -22.17 -1.31 10.84
N THR A 217 -21.72 -0.86 9.66
CA THR A 217 -21.53 0.57 9.38
C THR A 217 -22.83 1.26 8.96
N GLY A 218 -23.85 0.50 8.57
CA GLY A 218 -25.12 1.07 8.05
C GLY A 218 -24.99 1.67 6.65
N GLU A 219 -23.82 1.55 6.03
CA GLU A 219 -23.53 1.99 4.66
C GLU A 219 -24.00 0.96 3.63
N ASP A 220 -23.92 1.32 2.35
CA ASP A 220 -24.28 0.45 1.24
C ASP A 220 -23.36 -0.78 1.19
N THR A 221 -23.87 -1.92 1.67
CA THR A 221 -23.13 -3.18 1.66
C THR A 221 -22.92 -3.76 0.26
N ASP A 222 -23.57 -3.19 -0.76
CA ASP A 222 -23.35 -3.53 -2.15
C ASP A 222 -22.19 -2.75 -2.79
N GLU A 223 -21.73 -1.68 -2.15
CA GLU A 223 -20.53 -0.95 -2.58
C GLU A 223 -19.29 -1.86 -2.59
N ARG A 224 -18.46 -1.69 -3.61
CA ARG A 224 -17.17 -2.36 -3.80
C ARG A 224 -16.13 -1.29 -4.04
N ILE A 225 -15.34 -1.00 -3.01
CA ILE A 225 -14.28 -0.01 -3.06
C ILE A 225 -12.99 -0.68 -3.55
N TYR A 226 -12.48 -0.21 -4.68
CA TYR A 226 -11.24 -0.65 -5.29
C TYR A 226 -10.13 0.30 -4.87
N TYR A 227 -9.08 -0.19 -4.22
CA TYR A 227 -7.95 0.65 -3.85
C TYR A 227 -6.62 -0.11 -3.82
N VAL A 228 -5.54 0.63 -3.60
CA VAL A 228 -4.17 0.11 -3.50
C VAL A 228 -3.73 0.14 -2.04
N GLU A 229 -3.50 -1.03 -1.45
CA GLU A 229 -2.80 -1.20 -0.17
C GLU A 229 -1.27 -1.20 -0.37
N ASP A 230 -0.52 -1.07 0.74
CA ASP A 230 0.95 -1.19 0.80
C ASP A 230 1.68 -0.19 -0.11
N LEU A 231 1.44 1.10 0.16
CA LEU A 231 2.06 2.23 -0.53
C LEU A 231 3.48 2.56 -0.03
N GLY A 232 4.06 1.75 0.86
CA GLY A 232 5.36 2.00 1.50
C GLY A 232 6.58 1.82 0.59
N ALA A 233 6.39 1.28 -0.61
CA ALA A 233 7.41 1.17 -1.66
C ALA A 233 7.59 2.48 -2.45
N THR A 234 7.50 3.63 -1.78
CA THR A 234 7.48 4.99 -2.35
C THR A 234 8.59 5.89 -1.80
N PHE A 235 8.69 7.12 -2.33
CA PHE A 235 9.64 8.15 -1.91
C PHE A 235 11.11 7.71 -1.92
N GLY A 236 11.43 6.81 -2.85
CA GLY A 236 12.78 6.51 -3.30
C GLY A 236 12.82 6.61 -4.83
N LYS A 237 13.63 5.78 -5.48
CA LYS A 237 13.65 5.65 -6.95
C LYS A 237 13.04 4.33 -7.42
N THR A 238 12.50 4.34 -8.63
CA THR A 238 12.17 3.12 -9.36
C THR A 238 13.37 2.64 -10.20
N GLY A 239 13.46 1.33 -10.45
CA GLY A 239 14.57 0.68 -11.12
C GLY A 239 15.65 0.17 -10.15
N SER A 240 16.11 -1.06 -10.36
CA SER A 240 17.21 -1.65 -9.62
C SER A 240 17.97 -2.64 -10.50
N LEU A 241 19.30 -2.75 -10.31
CA LEU A 241 20.11 -3.68 -11.10
C LEU A 241 19.64 -5.14 -10.94
N ALA A 242 19.22 -5.53 -9.74
CA ALA A 242 18.75 -6.89 -9.48
C ALA A 242 17.43 -7.20 -10.21
N HIS A 243 16.51 -6.23 -10.26
CA HIS A 243 15.26 -6.36 -11.00
C HIS A 243 15.50 -6.36 -12.51
N ASP A 244 16.34 -5.45 -13.01
CA ASP A 244 16.65 -5.31 -14.43
C ASP A 244 17.39 -6.55 -14.98
N LEU A 245 18.22 -7.20 -14.16
CA LEU A 245 18.90 -8.46 -14.49
C LEU A 245 18.04 -9.72 -14.26
N HIS A 246 16.76 -9.58 -13.93
CA HIS A 246 15.82 -10.71 -13.74
C HIS A 246 16.36 -11.78 -12.75
N VAL A 247 16.98 -11.34 -11.65
CA VAL A 247 17.50 -12.24 -10.62
C VAL A 247 16.35 -13.11 -10.07
N PRO A 248 16.54 -14.44 -9.88
CA PRO A 248 15.49 -15.32 -9.38
C PRO A 248 14.88 -14.85 -8.06
N GLY A 249 13.56 -15.00 -7.94
CA GLY A 249 12.79 -14.58 -6.77
C GLY A 249 11.96 -13.32 -7.04
N ASP A 250 11.74 -12.53 -5.99
CA ASP A 250 11.01 -11.26 -6.05
C ASP A 250 11.92 -10.08 -5.62
N PRO A 251 12.92 -9.71 -6.43
CA PRO A 251 13.84 -8.65 -6.06
C PRO A 251 13.12 -7.29 -5.98
N PRO A 252 13.59 -6.35 -5.14
CA PRO A 252 13.08 -4.98 -5.13
C PRO A 252 13.26 -4.31 -6.49
N ALA A 253 12.22 -3.62 -6.99
CA ALA A 253 12.27 -2.87 -8.25
C ALA A 253 12.57 -1.38 -8.05
N GLY A 254 13.22 -1.06 -6.94
CA GLY A 254 13.51 0.31 -6.55
C GLY A 254 13.99 0.42 -5.10
N SER A 255 14.18 1.65 -4.65
CA SER A 255 14.39 2.00 -3.24
C SER A 255 13.13 2.64 -2.66
N LYS A 256 13.12 2.81 -1.34
CA LYS A 256 12.02 3.43 -0.59
C LYS A 256 12.61 4.20 0.58
N ASP A 257 11.90 5.24 1.03
CA ASP A 257 12.36 6.11 2.12
C ASP A 257 13.77 6.69 1.84
N LYS A 258 13.97 7.20 0.62
CA LYS A 258 15.21 7.82 0.14
C LYS A 258 14.90 9.16 -0.54
N PRO A 259 14.68 10.24 0.25
CA PRO A 259 14.28 11.55 -0.25
C PRO A 259 15.14 12.10 -1.39
N SER A 260 16.47 11.96 -1.29
CA SER A 260 17.39 12.43 -2.33
C SER A 260 17.26 11.65 -3.64
N GLU A 261 16.99 10.34 -3.58
CA GLU A 261 16.78 9.53 -4.78
C GLU A 261 15.44 9.84 -5.45
N TYR A 262 14.40 10.09 -4.65
CA TYR A 262 13.10 10.55 -5.16
C TYR A 262 13.21 11.91 -5.85
N ALA A 263 13.84 12.87 -5.18
CA ALA A 263 14.02 14.23 -5.70
C ALA A 263 14.92 14.27 -6.95
N GLY A 264 15.91 13.37 -7.04
CA GLY A 264 16.84 13.32 -8.16
C GLY A 264 16.37 12.51 -9.37
N GLN A 265 15.28 11.73 -9.26
CA GLN A 265 14.80 10.91 -10.37
C GLN A 265 13.86 11.72 -11.28
N THR A 266 14.14 11.70 -12.59
CA THR A 266 13.23 12.17 -13.64
C THR A 266 11.85 11.56 -13.46
N PHE A 267 10.80 12.36 -13.67
CA PHE A 267 9.42 11.90 -13.53
C PHE A 267 8.75 11.62 -14.88
N ILE A 268 8.88 12.55 -15.85
CA ILE A 268 8.31 12.42 -17.20
C ILE A 268 9.44 12.40 -18.24
N ASP A 269 9.51 11.34 -19.05
CA ASP A 269 10.45 11.24 -20.19
C ASP A 269 9.93 11.98 -21.44
N GLY A 270 8.64 12.31 -21.48
CA GLY A 270 8.01 13.17 -22.50
C GLY A 270 6.60 12.72 -22.87
N VAL A 271 6.08 13.26 -23.98
CA VAL A 271 4.77 12.89 -24.54
C VAL A 271 4.96 12.21 -25.89
N LYS A 272 4.17 11.17 -26.17
CA LYS A 272 4.14 10.49 -27.47
C LYS A 272 2.72 10.05 -27.80
N ASP A 273 2.25 10.37 -29.01
CA ASP A 273 0.95 9.95 -29.52
C ASP A 273 -0.22 10.33 -28.59
N GLY A 274 -0.17 11.53 -27.98
CA GLY A 274 -1.18 12.01 -27.03
C GLY A 274 -1.11 11.39 -25.63
N THR A 275 -0.12 10.53 -25.36
CA THR A 275 0.05 9.84 -24.07
C THR A 275 1.35 10.24 -23.37
N VAL A 276 1.33 10.24 -22.05
CA VAL A 276 2.50 10.56 -21.23
C VAL A 276 3.43 9.34 -21.16
N ARG A 277 4.72 9.57 -21.36
CA ARG A 277 5.79 8.60 -21.09
C ARG A 277 6.42 8.92 -19.74
N PHE A 278 6.00 8.18 -18.73
CA PHE A 278 6.58 8.28 -17.39
C PHE A 278 7.94 7.57 -17.32
N HIS A 279 8.86 8.16 -16.56
CA HIS A 279 10.11 7.54 -16.18
C HIS A 279 9.87 6.51 -15.06
N TYR A 280 9.33 5.35 -15.43
CA TYR A 280 8.92 4.33 -14.46
C TYR A 280 9.57 2.96 -14.75
N LYS A 281 10.29 2.43 -13.76
CA LYS A 281 11.00 1.14 -13.83
C LYS A 281 10.65 0.20 -12.67
N GLY A 282 9.43 0.29 -12.16
CA GLY A 282 8.93 -0.62 -11.13
C GLY A 282 8.28 -1.88 -11.70
N LYS A 283 7.74 -2.69 -10.79
CA LYS A 283 6.92 -3.84 -11.10
C LYS A 283 5.63 -3.41 -11.79
N ASP A 284 5.11 -4.30 -12.62
CA ASP A 284 3.91 -4.08 -13.45
C ASP A 284 3.93 -2.77 -14.25
N SER A 285 5.10 -2.40 -14.79
CA SER A 285 5.28 -1.22 -15.64
C SER A 285 4.29 -1.05 -16.82
N PRO A 286 3.68 -2.11 -17.41
CA PRO A 286 2.61 -1.92 -18.38
C PRO A 286 1.38 -1.18 -17.82
N ALA A 287 1.11 -1.25 -16.52
CA ALA A 287 -0.05 -0.62 -15.89
C ALA A 287 -0.08 0.90 -16.05
N VAL A 288 1.09 1.54 -16.14
CA VAL A 288 1.24 3.00 -16.19
C VAL A 288 1.55 3.53 -17.61
N LYS A 289 1.35 2.70 -18.64
CA LYS A 289 1.51 3.08 -20.04
C LYS A 289 0.19 3.53 -20.65
N GLY A 290 0.28 4.34 -21.70
CA GLY A 290 -0.87 4.75 -22.51
C GLY A 290 -1.81 5.73 -21.81
N ILE A 291 -1.36 6.38 -20.73
CA ILE A 291 -2.14 7.37 -19.99
C ILE A 291 -2.25 8.64 -20.86
N PRO A 292 -3.45 9.09 -21.23
CA PRO A 292 -3.64 10.32 -21.98
C PRO A 292 -3.14 11.55 -21.22
N VAL A 293 -2.62 12.54 -21.97
CA VAL A 293 -2.12 13.81 -21.41
C VAL A 293 -3.18 14.50 -20.55
N GLU A 294 -4.43 14.52 -21.01
CA GLU A 294 -5.55 15.15 -20.31
C GLU A 294 -5.83 14.51 -18.95
N ASN A 295 -5.69 13.18 -18.83
CA ASN A 295 -5.92 12.46 -17.58
C ASN A 295 -4.78 12.72 -16.58
N ALA A 296 -3.54 12.73 -17.06
CA ALA A 296 -2.38 13.08 -16.25
C ALA A 296 -2.43 14.54 -15.76
N LYS A 297 -2.81 15.46 -16.64
CA LYS A 297 -2.99 16.88 -16.33
C LYS A 297 -4.13 17.12 -15.34
N TRP A 298 -5.22 16.38 -15.45
CA TRP A 298 -6.30 16.41 -14.46
C TRP A 298 -5.81 16.08 -13.05
N MET A 299 -5.01 15.01 -12.91
CA MET A 299 -4.42 14.67 -11.61
C MET A 299 -3.45 15.74 -11.10
N GLY A 300 -2.64 16.32 -11.99
CA GLY A 300 -1.78 17.47 -11.66
C GLY A 300 -2.57 18.69 -11.17
N ASN A 301 -3.70 19.00 -11.80
CA ASN A 301 -4.56 20.10 -11.37
C ASN A 301 -5.22 19.82 -10.01
N MET A 302 -5.64 18.57 -9.77
CA MET A 302 -6.21 18.17 -8.49
C MET A 302 -5.19 18.31 -7.35
N LEU A 303 -4.01 17.70 -7.50
CA LEU A 303 -2.95 17.77 -6.49
C LEU A 303 -2.38 19.17 -6.32
N GLY A 304 -2.43 20.00 -7.37
CA GLY A 304 -1.99 21.40 -7.33
C GLY A 304 -2.82 22.30 -6.42
N ARG A 305 -3.97 21.84 -5.95
CA ARG A 305 -4.78 22.52 -4.94
C ARG A 305 -4.20 22.36 -3.52
N LEU A 306 -3.32 21.38 -3.30
CA LEU A 306 -2.64 21.21 -2.02
C LEU A 306 -1.62 22.32 -1.80
N SER A 307 -1.71 22.99 -0.66
CA SER A 307 -0.71 23.97 -0.24
C SER A 307 0.63 23.32 0.11
N GLU A 308 1.71 24.10 0.03
CA GLU A 308 3.03 23.70 0.55
C GLU A 308 2.96 23.25 2.02
N LYS A 309 2.14 23.96 2.82
CA LYS A 309 1.88 23.59 4.20
C LYS A 309 1.26 22.18 4.27
N GLN A 310 0.18 21.89 3.55
CA GLN A 310 -0.45 20.56 3.59
C GLN A 310 0.53 19.44 3.21
N LEU A 311 1.34 19.63 2.16
CA LEU A 311 2.38 18.66 1.80
C LEU A 311 3.41 18.51 2.91
N SER A 312 3.90 19.61 3.50
CA SER A 312 4.86 19.58 4.60
C SER A 312 4.31 18.83 5.82
N GLU A 313 3.03 19.04 6.13
CA GLU A 313 2.32 18.39 7.22
C GLU A 313 2.17 16.88 6.99
N ALA A 314 1.93 16.46 5.74
CA ALA A 314 1.92 15.05 5.36
C ALA A 314 3.27 14.38 5.63
N PHE A 315 4.38 15.00 5.19
CA PHE A 315 5.72 14.47 5.45
C PHE A 315 6.10 14.54 6.94
N ARG A 316 5.70 15.59 7.67
CA ARG A 316 5.92 15.67 9.11
C ARG A 316 5.20 14.54 9.86
N ALA A 317 3.99 14.20 9.43
CA ALA A 317 3.24 13.06 9.98
C ALA A 317 3.96 11.73 9.76
N GLY A 318 4.77 11.59 8.71
CA GLY A 318 5.64 10.43 8.48
C GLY A 318 6.96 10.45 9.28
N GLY A 319 7.21 11.43 10.15
CA GLY A 319 8.45 11.54 10.93
C GLY A 319 9.66 11.94 10.08
N TYR A 320 9.45 12.70 9.00
CA TYR A 320 10.55 13.30 8.23
C TYR A 320 11.20 14.47 8.98
N SER A 321 12.54 14.58 8.88
CA SER A 321 13.25 15.75 9.39
C SER A 321 13.00 16.97 8.50
N GLU A 322 13.17 18.19 9.01
CA GLU A 322 12.89 19.42 8.25
C GLU A 322 13.62 19.48 6.90
N SER A 323 14.87 18.99 6.82
CA SER A 323 15.62 18.96 5.56
C SER A 323 15.08 17.94 4.56
N GLU A 324 14.65 16.77 5.04
CA GLU A 324 13.96 15.77 4.22
C GLU A 324 12.59 16.29 3.76
N ILE A 325 11.82 16.94 4.63
CA ILE A 325 10.53 17.55 4.30
C ILE A 325 10.71 18.56 3.18
N SER A 326 11.65 19.51 3.33
CA SER A 326 11.92 20.51 2.28
C SER A 326 12.27 19.86 0.94
N THR A 327 13.11 18.82 0.95
CA THR A 327 13.48 18.07 -0.25
C THR A 327 12.27 17.39 -0.90
N LEU A 328 11.45 16.71 -0.11
CA LEU A 328 10.31 15.93 -0.58
C LEU A 328 9.16 16.83 -1.07
N VAL A 329 8.89 17.93 -0.38
CA VAL A 329 7.88 18.91 -0.76
C VAL A 329 8.25 19.56 -2.09
N HIS A 330 9.50 20.03 -2.22
CA HIS A 330 9.98 20.63 -3.47
C HIS A 330 9.89 19.64 -4.65
N ALA A 331 10.34 18.40 -4.45
CA ALA A 331 10.24 17.37 -5.48
C ALA A 331 8.79 17.04 -5.86
N THR A 332 7.90 16.94 -4.87
CA THR A 332 6.49 16.62 -5.10
C THR A 332 5.78 17.76 -5.85
N GLN A 333 5.99 19.01 -5.45
CA GLN A 333 5.47 20.18 -6.16
C GLN A 333 6.03 20.29 -7.58
N GLY A 334 7.33 19.99 -7.78
CA GLY A 334 7.95 19.92 -9.10
C GLY A 334 7.25 18.92 -10.02
N ARG A 335 7.01 17.70 -9.53
CA ARG A 335 6.29 16.65 -10.27
C ARG A 335 4.84 17.03 -10.57
N ILE A 336 4.13 17.64 -9.61
CA ILE A 336 2.77 18.16 -9.82
C ILE A 336 2.78 19.21 -10.93
N LYS A 337 3.75 20.13 -10.90
CA LYS A 337 3.89 21.17 -11.92
C LYS A 337 4.20 20.58 -13.30
N GLU A 338 5.05 19.56 -13.39
CA GLU A 338 5.29 18.85 -14.66
C GLU A 338 3.99 18.30 -15.26
N LEU A 339 3.05 17.77 -14.45
CA LEU A 339 1.74 17.32 -14.92
C LEU A 339 0.86 18.48 -15.42
N GLN A 340 0.84 19.60 -14.71
CA GLN A 340 0.05 20.78 -15.07
C GLN A 340 0.53 21.41 -16.39
N ASP A 341 1.84 21.37 -16.62
CA ASP A 341 2.50 21.96 -17.78
C ASP A 341 2.45 21.05 -19.03
N LEU A 342 1.89 19.84 -18.93
CA LEU A 342 1.68 18.95 -20.07
C LEU A 342 0.83 19.65 -21.16
N LYS A 343 1.24 19.44 -22.42
CA LYS A 343 0.68 20.05 -23.62
C LYS A 343 0.00 19.02 -24.52
#